data_AF-A0A7R9KBP0-F1
#
_entry.id   AF-A0A7R9KBP0-F1
#
_cell.length_a   1.000
_cell.length_b   1.000
_cell.length_c   1.000
_cell.angle_alpha   90.00
_cell.angle_beta   90.00
_cell.angle_gamma   90.00
#
_symmetry.space_group_name_H-M   'P 1'
#
loop_
_entity.id
_entity.type
_entity.pdbx_description
1 polymer ?
#
loop_
_entity_poly.entity_id
_entity_poly.type
_entity_poly.pdbx_seq_one_letter_code
_entity_poly.pdbx_strand_id
1 'polypeptide(L)' 'MVRLDPLVKNWPLIGSPVYVLVIIALYLFFVLVAGPKFMENRRRYNLKKIIAAYNNILQVLSNAYLFYG' A
#
# COMPACT_ATOMS: atom_id res chain seq x y z
N MET A 1 -5.90 -17.48 -19.79
CA MET A 1 -7.02 -16.60 -19.39
C MET A 1 -7.19 -16.73 -17.89
N VAL A 2 -7.02 -15.65 -17.13
CA VAL A 2 -7.10 -15.67 -15.67
C VAL A 2 -8.50 -16.13 -15.26
N ARG A 3 -8.63 -17.35 -14.73
CA ARG A 3 -9.89 -17.82 -14.13
C ARG A 3 -10.01 -17.15 -12.77
N LEU A 4 -10.81 -16.10 -12.70
CA LEU A 4 -11.16 -15.44 -11.44
C LEU A 4 -12.20 -16.31 -10.72
N ASP A 5 -11.87 -16.77 -9.52
CA ASP A 5 -12.84 -17.47 -8.68
C ASP A 5 -14.08 -16.57 -8.46
N PRO A 6 -15.30 -17.10 -8.60
CA PRO A 6 -16.53 -16.31 -8.51
C PRO A 6 -16.69 -15.61 -7.15
N LEU A 7 -16.04 -16.12 -6.11
CA LEU A 7 -16.00 -15.56 -4.74
C LEU A 7 -15.23 -14.23 -4.64
N VAL A 8 -14.19 -14.04 -5.46
CA VAL A 8 -13.34 -12.83 -5.45
C VAL A 8 -13.70 -11.84 -6.55
N LYS A 9 -14.59 -12.21 -7.48
CA LYS A 9 -15.03 -11.36 -8.59
C LYS A 9 -15.70 -10.05 -8.14
N ASN A 10 -16.35 -10.04 -6.98
CA ASN A 10 -17.04 -8.87 -6.44
C ASN A 10 -16.13 -7.98 -5.57
N TRP A 11 -14.88 -8.36 -5.35
CA TRP A 11 -13.99 -7.56 -4.52
C TRP A 11 -13.49 -6.33 -5.27
N PRO A 12 -13.46 -5.15 -4.62
CA PRO A 12 -12.92 -3.96 -5.23
C PRO A 12 -11.45 -4.20 -5.63
N LEU A 13 -11.05 -3.73 -6.81
CA LEU A 13 -9.69 -3.82 -7.39
C LEU A 13 -9.30 -5.14 -8.09
N ILE A 14 -10.05 -6.24 -7.93
CA ILE A 14 -9.73 -7.55 -8.53
C ILE A 14 -10.35 -7.76 -9.92
N GLY A 15 -11.38 -6.98 -10.27
CA GLY A 15 -12.13 -7.14 -11.51
C GLY A 15 -11.35 -6.89 -12.80
N SER A 16 -10.26 -6.11 -12.77
CA SER A 16 -9.39 -5.91 -13.93
C SER A 16 -7.95 -5.59 -13.50
N PRO A 17 -6.93 -6.20 -14.15
CA PRO A 17 -5.52 -5.92 -13.86
C PRO A 17 -5.13 -4.46 -14.16
N VAL A 18 -5.94 -3.75 -14.95
CA VAL A 18 -5.72 -2.34 -15.28
C VAL A 18 -5.78 -1.45 -14.03
N TYR A 19 -6.69 -1.72 -13.09
CA TYR A 19 -6.79 -0.94 -11.85
C TYR A 19 -5.50 -1.02 -11.02
N VAL A 20 -4.94 -2.22 -10.90
CA VAL A 20 -3.68 -2.45 -10.18
C VAL A 20 -2.52 -1.74 -10.89
N LEU A 21 -2.44 -1.84 -12.22
CA LEU A 21 -1.39 -1.16 -13.00
C LEU A 21 -1.44 0.36 -12.85
N VAL A 22 -2.64 0.96 -12.85
CA VAL A 22 -2.82 2.40 -12.66
C VAL A 22 -2.37 2.84 -11.27
N ILE A 23 -2.73 2.09 -10.22
CA ILE A 23 -2.31 2.39 -8.85
C ILE A 23 -0.78 2.33 -8.72
N ILE A 24 -0.15 1.30 -9.30
CA ILE A 24 1.31 1.16 -9.28
C ILE A 24 1.99 2.32 -10.03
N ALA A 25 1.49 2.67 -11.21
CA ALA A 25 2.02 3.78 -12.00
C ALA A 25 1.93 5.12 -11.24
N LEU A 26 0.78 5.39 -10.61
CA LEU A 26 0.58 6.56 -9.75
C LEU A 26 1.53 6.56 -8.54
N TYR A 27 1.68 5.40 -7.89
CA TYR A 27 2.59 5.25 -6.76
C TYR A 27 4.04 5.54 -7.16
N LEU A 28 4.51 4.97 -8.27
CA LEU A 28 5.87 5.20 -8.78
C LEU A 28 6.09 6.66 -9.17
N PHE A 29 5.12 7.28 -9.85
CA PHE A 29 5.18 8.71 -10.17
C PHE A 29 5.30 9.56 -8.90
N PHE A 30 4.52 9.23 -7.87
CA PHE A 30 4.57 9.94 -6.60
C PHE A 30 5.91 9.76 -5.89
N VAL A 31 6.43 8.53 -5.79
CA VAL A 31 7.67 8.23 -5.04
C VAL A 31 8.92 8.72 -5.76
N LEU A 32 8.97 8.65 -7.08
CA LEU A 32 10.19 8.94 -7.86
C LEU A 32 10.24 10.39 -8.35
N VAL A 33 9.10 11.02 -8.61
CA VAL A 33 9.06 12.36 -9.22
C VAL A 33 8.52 13.40 -8.25
N ALA A 34 7.28 13.22 -7.78
CA ALA A 34 6.61 14.24 -6.95
C ALA A 34 7.23 14.35 -5.54
N GLY A 35 7.54 13.22 -4.92
CA GLY A 35 8.09 13.12 -3.57
C GLY A 35 9.46 13.80 -3.43
N PRO A 36 10.47 13.44 -4.24
CA PRO A 36 11.80 14.04 -4.17
C PRO A 36 11.77 15.55 -4.44
N LYS A 37 11.00 15.99 -5.45
CA LYS A 37 10.83 17.42 -5.78
C LYS A 37 10.15 18.21 -4.66
N PHE A 38 9.23 17.59 -3.91
CA PHE A 38 8.60 18.21 -2.74
C PHE A 38 9.50 18.22 -1.50
N MET A 39 10.38 17.21 -1.36
CA MET A 39 11.30 17.07 -0.22
C MET A 39 12.62 17.83 -0.40
N GLU A 40 12.95 18.29 -1.60
CA GLU A 40 14.19 19.01 -1.91
C GLU A 40 14.42 20.23 -1.00
N ASN A 41 13.36 20.98 -0.67
CA ASN A 41 13.42 22.17 0.18
C ASN A 41 12.98 21.93 1.64
N ARG A 42 12.79 20.67 2.08
CA ARG A 42 12.29 20.36 3.44
C ARG A 42 13.24 19.47 4.22
N ARG A 43 13.35 19.71 5.53
CA ARG A 43 14.08 18.82 6.46
C ARG A 43 13.36 17.49 6.59
N ARG A 44 14.14 16.42 6.76
CA ARG A 44 13.66 15.03 6.91
C ARG A 44 12.64 14.95 8.03
N TYR A 45 11.45 14.41 7.73
CA TYR A 45 10.43 14.18 8.74
C TYR A 45 10.88 13.09 9.71
N ASN A 46 10.72 13.33 11.03
CA ASN A 46 10.99 12.30 12.03
C ASN A 46 9.79 11.36 12.15
N LEU A 47 9.75 10.38 11.26
CA LEU A 47 8.67 9.38 11.18
C LEU A 47 8.87 8.20 12.15
N LYS A 48 9.96 8.17 12.94
CA LYS A 48 10.29 7.01 13.79
C LYS A 48 9.14 6.60 14.71
N LYS A 49 8.48 7.56 15.36
CA LYS A 49 7.35 7.27 16.28
C LYS A 49 6.12 6.76 15.53
N ILE A 50 5.84 7.32 14.35
CA ILE A 50 4.69 6.93 13.51
C ILE A 50 4.91 5.52 12.95
N ILE A 51 6.12 5.24 12.45
CA ILE A 51 6.49 3.92 11.94
C ILE A 51 6.45 2.88 13.08
N ALA A 52 6.96 3.20 14.27
CA ALA A 52 6.91 2.31 15.42
C ALA A 52 5.45 2.01 15.85
N ALA A 53 4.57 3.01 15.86
CA ALA A 53 3.16 2.83 16.18
C ALA A 53 2.44 1.97 15.12
N TYR A 54 2.70 2.22 13.83
CA TYR A 54 2.16 1.41 12.73
C TYR A 54 2.59 -0.06 12.86
N ASN A 55 3.89 -0.30 13.05
CA ASN A 55 4.44 -1.65 13.14
C ASN A 55 3.89 -2.39 14.38
N ASN A 56 3.90 -1.77 15.55
CA ASN A 56 3.53 -2.47 16.78
C ASN A 56 2.03 -2.71 16.93
N ILE A 57 1.19 -1.80 16.42
CA ILE A 57 -0.25 -1.92 16.62
C ILE A 57 -0.88 -2.58 15.41
N LEU A 58 -0.77 -1.96 14.23
CA LEU A 58 -1.49 -2.45 13.06
C LEU A 58 -0.83 -3.72 12.52
N GLN A 59 0.49 -3.72 12.33
CA GLN A 59 1.14 -4.85 11.67
C GLN A 59 1.21 -6.11 12.56
N VAL A 60 1.51 -5.98 13.85
CA VAL A 60 1.51 -7.14 14.76
C VAL A 60 0.10 -7.69 14.98
N LEU A 61 -0.90 -6.84 15.22
CA LEU A 61 -2.28 -7.31 15.43
C LEU A 61 -2.88 -7.93 14.17
N SER A 62 -2.66 -7.34 12.99
CA SER A 62 -3.13 -7.92 11.74
C SER A 62 -2.46 -9.26 11.42
N ASN A 63 -1.15 -9.41 11.65
CA ASN A 63 -0.48 -10.70 11.45
C ASN A 63 -0.92 -11.74 12.48
N ALA A 64 -1.10 -11.35 13.74
CA ALA A 64 -1.63 -12.25 14.76
C ALA A 64 -3.04 -12.74 14.40
N TYR A 65 -3.92 -11.83 13.94
CA TYR A 65 -5.26 -12.18 13.47
C TYR A 65 -5.22 -13.12 12.26
N LEU A 66 -4.35 -12.88 11.28
CA LEU A 66 -4.19 -13.75 10.10
C LEU A 66 -3.63 -15.14 10.44
N PHE A 67 -2.85 -15.27 11.51
CA PHE A 67 -2.21 -16.54 11.88
C PHE A 67 -3.07 -17.40 12.82
N TYR A 68 -3.88 -16.77 13.67
CA TYR A 68 -4.81 -17.45 14.58
C TYR A 68 -6.24 -17.55 14.06
N GLY A 69 -6.61 -16.75 13.05
CA GLY A 69 -7.93 -16.71 12.42
C GLY A 69 -8.09 -17.64 11.24
#